data_AF-A0A9P4H0J3-F1
#
_entry.id   AF-A0A9P4H0J3-F1
#
_cell.length_a   1.000
_cell.length_b   1.000
_cell.length_c   1.000
_cell.angle_alpha   90.00
_cell.angle_beta   90.00
_cell.angle_gamma   90.00
#
_symmetry.space_group_name_H-M   'P 1'
#
loop_
_entity.id
_entity.type
_entity.pdbx_description
1 polymer ?
#
loop_
_entity_poly.entity_id
_entity_poly.type
_entity_poly.pdbx_seq_one_letter_code
_entity_poly.pdbx_strand_id
1 'polypeptide(L)'
;LDLVQLYLKRRGLNTRQFQRIDGECPTIKRERILQDFAKDAHLRVLIMTTGTGAVGLNLATANRVFIVEPQWNPSVENQAVARALRLGQKQPVLVTRYVVEQTVEQ
;
A
#
# COMPACT_ATOMS: atom_id res chain seq x y z
N LEU A 1 10.36 -4.47 -1.76
CA LEU A 1 9.45 -4.84 -0.65
C LEU A 1 10.13 -5.53 0.54
N ASP A 2 11.08 -6.46 0.35
CA ASP A 2 11.70 -7.20 1.45
C ASP A 2 12.42 -6.33 2.48
N LEU A 3 13.12 -5.29 2.01
CA LEU A 3 13.77 -4.32 2.89
C LEU A 3 12.76 -3.58 3.77
N VAL A 4 11.65 -3.11 3.21
CA VAL A 4 10.58 -2.44 3.97
C VAL A 4 10.05 -3.38 5.06
N GLN A 5 9.76 -4.63 4.70
CA GLN A 5 9.34 -5.64 5.66
C GLN A 5 10.36 -5.90 6.76
N LEU A 6 11.65 -5.98 6.42
CA LEU A 6 12.74 -6.14 7.39
C LEU A 6 12.77 -4.96 8.37
N TYR A 7 12.69 -3.73 7.88
CA TYR A 7 12.69 -2.53 8.72
C TYR A 7 11.45 -2.44 9.62
N LEU A 8 10.26 -2.81 9.13
CA LEU A 8 9.05 -2.87 9.94
C LEU A 8 9.19 -3.89 11.09
N LYS A 9 9.75 -5.08 10.80
CA LYS A 9 10.04 -6.09 11.83
C LYS A 9 11.06 -5.59 12.86
N ARG A 10 12.14 -4.95 12.41
CA ARG A 10 13.16 -4.37 13.32
C ARG A 10 12.61 -3.25 14.21
N ARG A 11 11.59 -2.53 13.74
CA ARG A 11 10.86 -1.53 14.53
C ARG A 11 9.83 -2.15 15.50
N GLY A 12 9.77 -3.48 15.58
CA GLY A 12 8.89 -4.21 16.50
C GLY A 12 7.49 -4.46 15.97
N LEU A 13 7.20 -4.14 14.70
CA LEU A 13 5.89 -4.49 14.13
C LEU A 13 5.86 -5.98 13.80
N ASN A 14 4.81 -6.65 14.24
CA ASN A 14 4.57 -8.06 13.96
C ASN A 14 3.53 -8.25 12.84
N THR A 15 3.27 -9.50 12.48
CA THR A 15 2.33 -9.89 11.41
C THR A 15 0.87 -9.54 11.71
N ARG A 16 0.53 -9.14 12.94
CA ARG A 16 -0.79 -8.60 13.31
C ARG A 16 -0.92 -7.11 13.00
N GLN A 17 0.21 -6.41 12.83
CA GLN A 17 0.25 -4.97 12.65
C GLN A 17 0.56 -4.55 11.21
N PHE A 18 1.19 -5.43 10.44
CA PHE A 18 1.39 -5.22 9.01
C PHE A 18 1.24 -6.50 8.19
N GLN A 19 0.82 -6.35 6.94
CA GLN A 19 0.67 -7.43 5.97
C GLN A 19 1.25 -7.03 4.60
N ARG A 20 1.55 -8.04 3.76
CA ARG A 20 2.12 -7.87 2.42
C ARG A 20 1.22 -8.48 1.35
N ILE A 21 1.02 -7.73 0.26
CA ILE A 21 0.35 -8.21 -0.95
C ILE A 21 1.25 -7.96 -2.16
N ASP A 22 1.65 -9.02 -2.85
CA ASP A 22 2.41 -8.97 -4.10
C ASP A 22 1.86 -9.98 -5.12
N GLY A 23 2.56 -10.13 -6.25
CA GLY A 23 2.15 -11.03 -7.34
C GLY A 23 2.11 -12.51 -6.97
N GLU A 24 2.82 -12.91 -5.90
CA GLU A 24 2.84 -14.29 -5.41
C GLU A 24 1.72 -14.57 -4.39
N CYS A 25 1.04 -13.52 -3.89
CA CYS A 25 -0.04 -13.65 -2.92
C CYS A 25 -1.30 -14.26 -3.57
N PRO A 26 -1.74 -15.47 -3.14
CA PRO A 26 -2.93 -16.12 -3.68
C PRO A 26 -4.19 -15.28 -3.48
N THR A 27 -5.14 -15.35 -4.40
CA THR A 27 -6.37 -14.54 -4.38
C THR A 27 -7.14 -14.64 -3.06
N ILE A 28 -7.32 -15.86 -2.53
CA ILE A 28 -8.02 -16.08 -1.26
C ILE A 28 -7.30 -15.38 -0.09
N LYS A 29 -5.97 -15.46 -0.06
CA LYS A 29 -5.16 -14.80 0.98
C LYS A 29 -5.22 -13.29 0.86
N ARG A 30 -5.19 -12.77 -0.37
CA ARG A 30 -5.31 -11.34 -0.67
C ARG A 30 -6.63 -10.77 -0.18
N GLU A 31 -7.75 -11.43 -0.50
CA GLU A 31 -9.09 -11.01 -0.04
C GLU A 31 -9.18 -10.98 1.48
N ARG A 32 -8.65 -12.01 2.15
CA ARG A 32 -8.60 -12.06 3.62
C ARG A 32 -7.79 -10.89 4.20
N ILE A 33 -6.60 -10.62 3.67
CA ILE A 33 -5.77 -9.49 4.12
C ILE A 33 -6.50 -8.16 3.94
N LEU A 34 -7.20 -7.95 2.82
CA LEU A 34 -7.97 -6.72 2.60
C LEU A 34 -9.15 -6.58 3.57
N GLN A 35 -9.85 -7.68 3.85
CA GLN A 35 -10.93 -7.67 4.84
C GLN A 35 -10.41 -7.38 6.25
N ASP A 36 -9.30 -8.00 6.63
CA ASP A 36 -8.64 -7.78 7.91
C ASP A 36 -8.15 -6.32 8.00
N PHE A 37 -7.52 -5.78 6.95
CA PHE A 37 -7.08 -4.38 6.91
C PHE A 37 -8.24 -3.38 7.02
N ALA A 38 -9.43 -3.75 6.53
CA ALA A 38 -10.61 -2.90 6.62
C ALA A 38 -11.29 -2.94 8.01
N LYS A 39 -11.14 -4.03 8.78
CA LYS A 39 -11.91 -4.30 10.00
C LYS A 39 -11.08 -4.32 11.28
N ASP A 40 -9.82 -4.75 11.19
CA ASP A 40 -8.93 -4.90 12.34
C ASP A 40 -8.17 -3.60 12.59
N ALA A 41 -8.48 -2.95 13.73
CA ALA A 41 -7.81 -1.72 14.16
C ALA A 41 -6.31 -1.90 14.46
N HIS A 42 -5.84 -3.14 14.64
CA HIS A 42 -4.43 -3.45 14.87
C HIS A 42 -3.64 -3.54 13.57
N LEU A 43 -4.25 -3.96 12.46
CA LEU A 43 -3.59 -4.09 11.16
C LEU A 43 -3.53 -2.73 10.45
N ARG A 44 -2.55 -1.92 10.80
CA ARG A 44 -2.46 -0.51 10.35
C ARG A 44 -1.59 -0.27 9.13
N VAL A 45 -0.79 -1.27 8.72
CA VAL A 45 0.17 -1.11 7.61
C VAL A 45 -0.04 -2.21 6.57
N LEU A 46 -0.21 -1.80 5.32
CA LEU A 46 -0.27 -2.72 4.19
C LEU A 46 0.84 -2.33 3.21
N ILE A 47 1.75 -3.26 2.94
CA ILE A 47 2.79 -3.08 1.93
C ILE A 47 2.43 -3.86 0.67
N MET A 48 2.57 -3.23 -0.49
CA MET A 48 2.25 -3.86 -1.77
C MET A 48 3.08 -3.29 -2.91
N THR A 49 3.16 -4.03 -4.02
CA THR A 49 3.73 -3.49 -5.25
C THR A 49 2.71 -2.59 -5.94
N THR A 50 3.17 -1.52 -6.60
CA THR A 50 2.28 -0.55 -7.27
C THR A 50 1.38 -1.22 -8.31
N GLY A 51 1.90 -2.21 -9.05
CA GLY A 51 1.11 -2.98 -10.01
C GLY A 51 -0.04 -3.77 -9.36
N THR A 52 0.17 -4.36 -8.19
CA THR A 52 -0.90 -5.08 -7.48
C THR A 52 -1.89 -4.10 -6.84
N GLY A 53 -1.43 -2.92 -6.43
CA GLY A 53 -2.26 -1.81 -5.97
C GLY A 53 -3.18 -1.22 -7.05
N ALA A 54 -2.77 -1.24 -8.31
CA ALA A 54 -3.53 -0.69 -9.42
C ALA A 54 -4.77 -1.55 -9.78
N VAL A 55 -4.77 -2.85 -9.48
CA VAL A 55 -5.77 -3.81 -9.98
C VAL A 55 -6.63 -4.39 -8.86
N GLY A 56 -7.95 -4.16 -8.93
CA GLY A 56 -8.94 -4.98 -8.23
C GLY A 56 -9.01 -4.86 -6.70
N LEU A 57 -8.29 -3.92 -6.07
CA LEU A 57 -8.34 -3.73 -4.60
C LEU A 57 -9.33 -2.61 -4.21
N ASN A 58 -9.96 -2.76 -3.05
CA ASN A 58 -10.68 -1.68 -2.38
C ASN A 58 -9.88 -1.26 -1.14
N LEU A 59 -9.29 -0.06 -1.18
CA LEU A 59 -8.45 0.48 -0.10
C LEU A 59 -9.07 1.73 0.53
N ALA A 60 -10.40 1.88 0.47
CA ALA A 60 -11.10 3.05 1.00
C ALA A 60 -10.86 3.32 2.51
N THR A 61 -10.32 2.35 3.26
CA THR A 61 -9.92 2.52 4.67
C THR A 61 -8.54 3.18 4.82
N ALA A 62 -7.68 3.15 3.79
CA ALA A 62 -6.37 3.76 3.83
C ALA A 62 -6.45 5.28 3.62
N ASN A 63 -5.84 6.04 4.53
CA ASN A 63 -5.76 7.51 4.46
C ASN A 63 -4.33 8.05 4.40
N ARG A 64 -3.32 7.18 4.47
CA ARG A 64 -1.90 7.51 4.29
C ARG A 64 -1.31 6.60 3.22
N VAL A 65 -0.82 7.17 2.14
CA VAL A 65 -0.21 6.44 1.03
C VAL A 65 1.23 6.92 0.88
N PHE A 66 2.18 5.99 0.99
CA PHE A 66 3.60 6.25 0.81
C PHE A 66 4.07 5.57 -0.47
N ILE A 67 4.60 6.37 -1.39
CA ILE A 67 5.10 5.92 -2.69
C ILE A 67 6.61 5.98 -2.60
N VAL A 68 7.19 4.81 -2.34
CA VAL A 68 8.62 4.65 -2.02
C VAL A 68 9.47 4.52 -3.29
N GLU A 69 8.86 4.08 -4.39
CA GLU A 69 9.53 3.82 -5.67
C GLU A 69 8.66 4.43 -6.78
N PRO A 70 9.15 5.43 -7.55
CA PRO A 70 8.39 6.03 -8.63
C PRO A 70 8.14 5.02 -9.77
N GLN A 71 7.01 5.18 -10.46
CA GLN A 71 6.67 4.34 -11.62
C GLN A 71 6.92 5.09 -12.93
N TRP A 72 7.57 4.42 -13.88
CA TRP A 72 7.75 4.91 -15.26
C TRP A 72 6.43 5.32 -15.92
N ASN A 73 5.33 4.65 -15.57
CA ASN A 73 4.00 5.03 -16.00
C ASN A 73 3.23 5.66 -14.83
N PRO A 74 3.06 7.00 -14.81
CA PRO A 74 2.32 7.71 -13.77
C PRO A 74 0.88 7.23 -13.60
N SER A 75 0.28 6.69 -14.66
CA SER A 75 -1.10 6.18 -14.61
C SER A 75 -1.25 4.99 -13.67
N VAL A 76 -0.23 4.13 -13.55
CA VAL A 76 -0.26 2.95 -12.65
C VAL A 76 -0.30 3.43 -11.20
N GLU A 77 0.48 4.44 -10.89
CA GLU A 77 0.52 5.05 -9.57
C GLU A 77 -0.80 5.75 -9.24
N ASN A 78 -1.31 6.57 -10.15
CA ASN A 78 -2.59 7.24 -10.00
C ASN A 78 -3.74 6.25 -9.78
N GLN A 79 -3.74 5.12 -10.50
CA GLN A 79 -4.71 4.05 -10.30
C GLN A 79 -4.60 3.39 -8.92
N ALA A 80 -3.37 3.17 -8.42
CA ALA A 80 -3.15 2.63 -7.08
C ALA A 80 -3.64 3.61 -6.00
N VAL A 81 -3.31 4.89 -6.12
CA VAL A 81 -3.79 5.95 -5.20
C VAL A 81 -5.31 6.09 -5.25
N ALA A 82 -5.91 6.00 -6.44
CA ALA A 82 -7.36 6.05 -6.63
C ALA A 82 -8.11 4.94 -5.87
N ARG A 83 -7.44 3.84 -5.48
CA ARG A 83 -8.06 2.81 -4.63
C ARG A 83 -8.30 3.27 -3.19
N ALA A 84 -7.49 4.21 -2.70
CA ALA A 84 -7.68 4.88 -1.42
C ALA A 84 -8.64 6.08 -1.53
N LEU A 85 -8.60 6.79 -2.66
CA LEU A 85 -9.50 7.89 -3.00
C LEU A 85 -10.84 7.40 -3.55
N ARG A 86 -11.59 6.60 -2.77
CA ARG A 86 -12.85 6.00 -3.21
C ARG A 86 -14.05 6.53 -2.43
N LEU A 87 -15.24 6.44 -3.04
CA LEU A 87 -16.52 6.67 -2.37
C LEU A 87 -16.60 5.85 -1.07
N GLY A 88 -16.88 6.53 0.04
CA GLY A 88 -16.91 5.93 1.39
C GLY A 88 -15.72 6.29 2.27
N GLN A 89 -14.64 6.86 1.72
CA GLN A 89 -13.56 7.43 2.51
C GLN A 89 -14.06 8.67 3.27
N LYS A 90 -13.89 8.69 4.59
CA LYS A 90 -14.33 9.77 5.49
C LYS A 90 -13.19 10.68 5.94
N GLN A 91 -11.95 10.26 5.73
CA GLN A 91 -10.74 10.96 6.18
C GLN A 91 -9.97 11.50 4.97
N PRO A 92 -9.31 12.67 5.07
CA PRO A 92 -8.40 13.15 4.04
C PRO A 92 -7.30 12.11 3.77
N VAL A 93 -7.08 11.79 2.50
CA VAL A 93 -6.00 10.89 2.07
C VAL A 93 -4.76 11.72 1.78
N LEU A 94 -3.67 11.51 2.53
CA LEU A 94 -2.38 12.11 2.24
C LEU A 94 -1.52 11.13 1.44
N VAL A 95 -1.03 11.60 0.30
CA VAL A 95 -0.08 10.87 -0.55
C VAL A 95 1.29 11.51 -0.42
N THR A 96 2.29 10.74 -0.02
CA THR A 96 3.69 11.16 0.07
C THR A 96 4.49 10.38 -0.96
N ARG A 97 5.09 11.09 -1.91
CA ARG A 97 6.00 10.52 -2.92
C ARG A 97 7.43 10.84 -2.55
N TYR A 98 8.27 9.82 -2.47
CA TYR A 98 9.71 9.99 -2.29
C TYR A 98 10.37 10.06 -3.67
N VAL A 99 11.20 11.07 -3.88
CA VAL A 99 11.95 11.30 -5.11
C VAL A 99 13.36 11.71 -4.71
N VAL A 100 14.37 11.14 -5.35
CA VAL A 100 15.77 11.55 -5.13
C VAL A 100 16.16 12.66 -6.12
N GLU A 101 16.61 13.80 -5.60
CA GLU A 101 17.06 14.93 -6.42
C GLU A 101 18.25 14.56 -7.31
N GLN A 102 18.32 15.16 -8.51
CA GLN A 102 19.41 14.95 -9.46
C GLN A 102 19.58 13.49 -9.91
N THR A 103 18.48 12.74 -9.95
CA THR A 103 18.45 11.37 -10.45
C THR A 103 17.39 11.20 -11.53
N VAL A 104 17.34 10.01 -12.14
CA VAL A 104 16.31 9.63 -13.12
C VAL A 104 14.88 9.63 -12.57
N GLU A 105 14.70 9.79 -11.25
CA GLU A 105 13.40 9.83 -10.60
C GLU A 105 12.73 11.21 -10.64
N GLN A 106 13.50 12.26 -10.95
CA GLN A 106 13.05 13.65 -11.09
C GLN A 106 12.49 13.92 -12.48
#